data_AF-A0A7S0QS87-F1
#
_entry.id   AF-A0A7S0QS87-F1
#
_cell.length_a   1.000
_cell.length_b   1.000
_cell.length_c   1.000
_cell.angle_alpha   90.00
_cell.angle_beta   90.00
_cell.angle_gamma   90.00
#
_symmetry.space_group_name_H-M   'P 1'
#
loop_
_entity.id
_entity.type
_entity.pdbx_description
1 polymer ?
#
loop_
_entity_poly.entity_id
_entity_poly.type
_entity_poly.pdbx_seq_one_letter_code
_entity_poly.pdbx_strand_id
1 'polypeptide(L)'
;ELPAPKARDGGLLRKKLDEAKAFYNFADMWQGLHTRDGEALVRDSDKVVTDDVYRLFQLWVRQNVASLDSPFQKPLELMTEALKETGYDEAVPEVDELKVRLQDLLIKEFDTDAPAIRRRLEEAVRSRFLPESEVAAWQVRGDDEVALALELARSERRYLS
;
A
#
# COMPACT_ATOMS: atom_id res chain seq x y z
N GLU A 1 13.52 31.09 -3.08
CA GLU A 1 12.26 30.35 -3.24
C GLU A 1 12.39 29.04 -2.50
N LEU A 2 11.54 28.81 -1.51
CA LEU A 2 11.50 27.52 -0.81
C LEU A 2 10.88 26.49 -1.77
N PRO A 3 11.48 25.29 -1.94
CA PRO A 3 10.84 24.26 -2.74
C PRO A 3 9.49 23.93 -2.13
N ALA A 4 8.45 23.93 -2.96
CA ALA A 4 7.12 23.48 -2.58
C ALA A 4 7.22 22.10 -1.91
N PRO A 5 6.47 21.84 -0.82
CA PRO A 5 6.44 20.52 -0.23
C PRO A 5 5.99 19.54 -1.31
N LYS A 6 6.86 18.59 -1.69
CA LYS A 6 6.45 17.43 -2.49
C LYS A 6 5.27 16.83 -1.75
N ALA A 7 4.10 16.80 -2.39
CA ALA A 7 2.90 16.24 -1.81
C ALA A 7 3.24 14.86 -1.24
N ARG A 8 3.22 14.75 0.09
CA ARG A 8 3.28 13.48 0.84
C ARG A 8 1.93 12.77 0.74
N ASP A 9 1.26 12.86 -0.41
CA ASP A 9 0.00 12.18 -0.65
C ASP A 9 0.36 10.76 -1.09
N GLY A 10 -0.07 9.78 -0.32
CA GLY A 10 -0.01 8.39 -0.75
C GLY A 10 -0.71 8.21 -2.07
N GLY A 11 -0.12 7.40 -2.95
CA GLY A 11 -0.75 7.06 -4.24
C GLY A 11 -2.22 6.66 -4.04
N LEU A 12 -3.05 6.94 -5.04
CA LEU A 12 -4.47 6.67 -5.03
C LEU A 12 -4.77 5.20 -4.64
N LEU A 13 -3.92 4.27 -5.09
CA LEU A 13 -3.94 2.87 -4.70
C LEU A 13 -3.80 2.69 -3.20
N ARG A 14 -2.77 3.29 -2.57
CA ARG A 14 -2.54 3.13 -1.12
C ARG A 14 -3.75 3.61 -0.32
N LYS A 15 -4.32 4.76 -0.67
CA LYS A 15 -5.53 5.28 -0.03
C LYS A 15 -6.70 4.29 -0.16
N LYS A 16 -6.91 3.73 -1.36
CA LYS A 16 -7.95 2.72 -1.58
C LYS A 16 -7.71 1.43 -0.78
N LEU A 17 -6.45 0.99 -0.67
CA LEU A 17 -6.08 -0.18 0.15
C LEU A 17 -6.39 0.07 1.63
N ASP A 18 -6.12 1.28 2.14
CA ASP A 18 -6.45 1.66 3.51
C ASP A 18 -7.97 1.74 3.74
N GLU A 19 -8.72 2.38 2.84
CA GLU A 19 -10.19 2.46 2.90
C GLU A 19 -10.83 1.07 2.88
N ALA A 20 -10.30 0.15 2.07
CA ALA A 20 -10.73 -1.24 2.01
C ALA A 20 -10.22 -2.10 3.17
N LYS A 21 -9.39 -1.55 4.08
CA LYS A 21 -8.68 -2.28 5.13
C LYS A 21 -7.89 -3.48 4.59
N ALA A 22 -7.42 -3.41 3.35
CA ALA A 22 -6.83 -4.52 2.61
C ALA A 22 -5.60 -5.10 3.33
N PHE A 23 -4.76 -4.25 3.93
CA PHE A 23 -3.58 -4.68 4.68
C PHE A 23 -3.94 -5.57 5.87
N TYR A 24 -4.91 -5.14 6.68
CA TYR A 24 -5.32 -5.86 7.88
C TYR A 24 -6.11 -7.13 7.56
N ASN A 25 -6.96 -7.08 6.53
CA ASN A 25 -7.72 -8.25 6.07
C ASN A 25 -6.77 -9.32 5.47
N PHE A 26 -5.76 -8.89 4.71
CA PHE A 26 -4.71 -9.81 4.25
C PHE A 26 -3.93 -10.38 5.43
N ALA A 27 -3.57 -9.55 6.42
CA ALA A 27 -2.85 -10.02 7.60
C ALA A 27 -3.66 -11.06 8.41
N ASP A 28 -4.98 -10.94 8.50
CA ASP A 28 -5.85 -11.95 9.13
C ASP A 28 -5.81 -13.28 8.36
N MET A 29 -5.88 -13.23 7.03
CA MET A 29 -5.74 -14.43 6.18
C MET A 29 -4.34 -15.05 6.34
N TRP A 30 -3.30 -14.23 6.33
CA TRP A 30 -1.91 -14.65 6.52
C TRP A 30 -1.70 -15.29 7.90
N GLN A 31 -2.33 -14.75 8.94
CA GLN A 31 -2.35 -15.34 10.28
C GLN A 31 -2.98 -16.73 10.30
N GLY A 32 -4.09 -16.91 9.59
CA GLY A 32 -4.72 -18.22 9.42
C GLY A 32 -3.81 -19.27 8.78
N LEU A 33 -2.89 -18.84 7.90
CA LEU A 33 -1.89 -19.73 7.29
C LEU A 33 -0.71 -20.04 8.21
N HIS A 34 -0.37 -19.14 9.14
CA HIS A 34 0.82 -19.22 10.02
C HIS A 34 0.45 -19.33 11.50
N THR A 35 -0.54 -20.16 11.82
CA THR A 35 -1.07 -20.31 13.19
C THR A 35 -0.08 -20.90 14.19
N ARG A 36 0.95 -21.62 13.73
CA ARG A 36 1.90 -22.35 14.59
C ARG A 36 3.29 -21.72 14.64
N ASP A 37 3.68 -21.04 13.56
CA ASP A 37 5.03 -20.55 13.31
C ASP A 37 5.08 -19.03 13.12
N GLY A 38 3.93 -18.36 13.01
CA GLY A 38 3.87 -16.94 12.67
C GLY A 38 4.59 -16.02 13.66
N GLU A 39 4.53 -16.28 14.97
CA GLU A 39 5.26 -15.46 15.95
C GLU A 39 6.78 -15.56 15.77
N ALA A 40 7.32 -16.78 15.65
CA ALA A 40 8.75 -16.97 15.40
C ALA A 40 9.17 -16.34 14.06
N LEU A 41 8.36 -16.54 13.02
CA LEU A 41 8.61 -16.01 11.68
C LEU A 41 8.69 -14.48 11.66
N VAL A 42 7.85 -13.79 12.44
CA VAL A 42 7.91 -12.32 12.50
C VAL A 42 8.98 -11.78 13.45
N ARG A 43 9.30 -12.50 14.55
CA ARG A 43 10.33 -12.05 15.51
C ARG A 43 11.74 -12.20 14.95
N ASP A 44 11.99 -13.31 14.26
CA ASP A 44 13.35 -13.70 13.85
C ASP A 44 13.70 -13.21 12.45
N SER A 45 12.74 -12.61 11.73
CA SER A 45 12.96 -12.05 10.40
C SER A 45 13.05 -10.52 10.43
N ASP A 46 14.09 -9.98 9.82
CA ASP A 46 14.22 -8.55 9.54
C ASP A 46 13.18 -8.07 8.51
N LYS A 47 12.72 -8.97 7.63
CA LYS A 47 11.76 -8.70 6.56
C LYS A 47 10.81 -9.87 6.35
N VAL A 48 9.58 -9.72 6.83
CA VAL A 48 8.50 -10.70 6.69
C VAL A 48 7.84 -10.59 5.32
N VAL A 49 7.67 -9.36 4.81
CA VAL A 49 7.09 -9.09 3.49
C VAL A 49 8.16 -9.24 2.42
N THR A 50 8.51 -10.49 2.14
CA THR A 50 9.38 -10.85 1.00
C THR A 50 8.68 -10.53 -0.33
N ASP A 51 9.40 -10.68 -1.44
CA ASP A 51 8.81 -10.49 -2.78
C ASP A 51 7.69 -11.49 -3.06
N ASP A 52 7.76 -12.68 -2.48
CA ASP A 52 6.72 -13.70 -2.61
C ASP A 52 5.46 -13.30 -1.83
N VAL A 53 5.62 -12.84 -0.59
CA VAL A 53 4.48 -12.33 0.22
C VAL A 53 3.86 -11.11 -0.44
N TYR A 54 4.68 -10.23 -0.99
CA TYR A 54 4.19 -9.03 -1.68
C TYR A 54 3.42 -9.38 -2.96
N ARG A 55 3.91 -10.32 -3.77
CA ARG A 55 3.18 -10.82 -4.95
C ARG A 55 1.88 -11.50 -4.55
N LEU A 56 1.87 -12.27 -3.47
CA LEU A 56 0.66 -12.88 -2.95
C LEU A 56 -0.35 -11.80 -2.52
N PHE A 57 0.10 -10.74 -1.86
CA PHE A 57 -0.75 -9.60 -1.52
C PHE A 57 -1.35 -8.93 -2.76
N GLN A 58 -0.55 -8.65 -3.79
CA GLN A 58 -1.04 -8.09 -5.05
C GLN A 58 -2.14 -8.96 -5.68
N LEU A 59 -1.94 -10.28 -5.72
CA LEU A 59 -2.92 -11.24 -6.24
C LEU A 59 -4.19 -11.27 -5.38
N TRP A 60 -4.03 -11.34 -4.07
CA TRP A 60 -5.16 -11.36 -3.13
C TRP A 60 -6.01 -10.09 -3.25
N VAL A 61 -5.36 -8.93 -3.35
CA VAL A 61 -6.04 -7.65 -3.52
C VAL A 61 -6.87 -7.63 -4.80
N ARG A 62 -6.30 -8.08 -5.94
CA ARG A 62 -7.02 -8.14 -7.22
C ARG A 62 -8.27 -9.04 -7.17
N GLN A 63 -8.25 -10.07 -6.32
CA GLN A 63 -9.35 -11.03 -6.19
C GLN A 63 -10.40 -10.59 -5.17
N ASN A 64 -10.01 -9.86 -4.12
CA ASN A 64 -10.87 -9.66 -2.94
C ASN A 64 -11.26 -8.19 -2.71
N VAL A 65 -10.59 -7.23 -3.35
CA VAL A 65 -10.86 -5.80 -3.15
C VAL A 65 -11.63 -5.27 -4.35
N ALA A 66 -12.95 -5.48 -4.34
CA ALA A 66 -13.86 -4.98 -5.35
C ALA A 66 -13.82 -3.44 -5.48
N SER A 67 -13.48 -2.72 -4.41
CA SER A 67 -13.42 -1.25 -4.38
C SER A 67 -12.17 -0.63 -5.00
N LEU A 68 -11.28 -1.44 -5.57
CA LEU A 68 -10.18 -0.91 -6.38
C LEU A 68 -10.67 -0.25 -7.67
N ASP A 69 -11.96 -0.36 -8.01
CA ASP A 69 -12.60 0.39 -9.10
C ASP A 69 -12.13 1.85 -9.11
N SER A 70 -11.64 2.30 -10.25
CA SER A 70 -11.13 3.67 -10.43
C SER A 70 -12.16 4.69 -9.91
N PRO A 71 -11.75 5.80 -9.26
CA PRO A 71 -12.71 6.84 -8.86
C PRO A 71 -13.49 7.40 -10.08
N PHE A 72 -13.00 7.15 -11.29
CA PHE A 72 -13.61 7.53 -12.54
C PHE A 72 -14.58 6.47 -13.10
N GLN A 73 -14.69 5.28 -12.51
CA GLN A 73 -15.48 4.17 -13.07
C GLN A 73 -16.95 4.55 -13.26
N LYS A 74 -17.61 5.03 -12.20
CA LYS A 74 -19.00 5.50 -12.26
C LYS A 74 -19.19 6.71 -13.20
N PRO A 75 -18.36 7.76 -13.15
CA PRO A 75 -18.38 8.82 -14.17
C PRO A 75 -18.24 8.31 -15.62
N LEU A 76 -17.37 7.33 -15.87
CA LEU A 76 -17.14 6.75 -17.20
C LEU A 76 -18.32 5.86 -17.65
N GLU A 77 -18.99 5.17 -16.73
CA GLU A 77 -20.24 4.46 -16.99
C GLU A 77 -21.35 5.44 -17.42
N LEU A 78 -21.55 6.51 -16.65
CA LEU A 78 -22.52 7.56 -16.99
C LEU A 78 -22.20 8.23 -18.34
N MET A 79 -20.93 8.45 -18.63
CA MET A 79 -20.49 8.96 -19.93
C MET A 79 -20.79 7.95 -21.06
N THR A 80 -20.58 6.66 -20.82
CA THR A 80 -20.90 5.60 -21.78
C THR A 80 -22.40 5.57 -22.08
N GLU A 81 -23.24 5.66 -21.05
CA GLU A 81 -24.70 5.69 -21.18
C GLU A 81 -25.17 6.93 -21.96
N ALA A 82 -24.65 8.12 -21.60
CA ALA A 82 -24.98 9.36 -22.29
C ALA A 82 -24.59 9.34 -23.78
N LEU A 83 -23.42 8.78 -24.13
CA LEU A 83 -22.97 8.64 -25.52
C LEU A 83 -23.90 7.73 -26.33
N LYS A 84 -24.36 6.62 -25.75
CA LYS A 84 -25.34 5.72 -26.39
C LYS A 84 -26.69 6.40 -26.58
N GLU A 85 -27.20 7.09 -25.57
CA GLU A 85 -28.49 7.81 -25.65
C GLU A 85 -28.49 8.91 -26.72
N THR A 86 -27.33 9.52 -26.97
CA THR A 86 -27.17 10.60 -27.96
C THR A 86 -26.77 10.08 -29.35
N GLY A 87 -26.62 8.76 -29.52
CA GLY A 87 -26.30 8.13 -30.81
C GLY A 87 -24.82 8.20 -31.21
N TYR A 88 -23.91 8.54 -30.28
CA TYR A 88 -22.46 8.55 -30.49
C TYR A 88 -21.83 7.20 -30.11
N ASP A 89 -22.36 6.11 -30.67
CA ASP A 89 -21.89 4.75 -30.37
C ASP A 89 -20.41 4.55 -30.74
N GLU A 90 -19.89 5.32 -31.71
CA GLU A 90 -18.49 5.29 -32.13
C GLU A 90 -17.50 5.78 -31.07
N ALA A 91 -17.96 6.58 -30.09
CA ALA A 91 -17.12 7.11 -29.01
C ALA A 91 -17.09 6.20 -27.77
N VAL A 92 -18.00 5.21 -27.69
CA VAL A 92 -18.04 4.24 -26.58
C VAL A 92 -16.73 3.44 -26.42
N PRO A 93 -16.10 2.95 -27.50
CA PRO A 93 -14.81 2.26 -27.40
C PRO A 93 -13.69 3.11 -26.79
N GLU A 94 -13.68 4.43 -27.02
CA GLU A 94 -12.67 5.34 -26.45
C GLU A 94 -12.82 5.46 -24.93
N VAL A 95 -14.07 5.47 -24.43
CA VAL A 95 -14.37 5.47 -22.99
C VAL A 95 -13.97 4.14 -22.36
N ASP A 96 -14.19 3.02 -23.06
CA ASP A 96 -13.75 1.71 -22.57
C ASP A 96 -12.22 1.57 -22.57
N GLU A 97 -11.53 2.11 -23.57
CA GLU A 97 -10.06 2.19 -23.56
C GLU A 97 -9.55 3.03 -22.38
N LEU A 98 -10.22 4.14 -22.08
CA LEU A 98 -9.89 4.98 -20.93
C LEU A 98 -10.07 4.23 -19.61
N LYS A 99 -11.14 3.43 -19.46
CA LYS A 99 -11.34 2.58 -18.26
C LYS A 99 -10.17 1.60 -18.08
N VAL A 100 -9.75 0.92 -19.14
CA VAL A 100 -8.63 -0.03 -19.12
C VAL A 100 -7.33 0.68 -18.72
N ARG A 101 -7.01 1.81 -19.36
CA ARG A 101 -5.79 2.57 -19.05
C ARG A 101 -5.75 3.05 -17.60
N LEU A 102 -6.88 3.48 -17.04
CA LEU A 102 -6.96 3.91 -15.64
C LEU A 102 -6.77 2.75 -14.66
N GLN A 103 -7.30 1.56 -14.98
CA GLN A 103 -7.04 0.35 -14.20
C GLN A 103 -5.56 -0.05 -14.26
N ASP A 104 -4.94 0.00 -15.44
CA ASP A 104 -3.51 -0.28 -15.60
C ASP A 104 -2.63 0.70 -14.82
N LEU A 105 -2.99 1.99 -14.82
CA LEU A 105 -2.29 3.01 -14.03
C LEU A 105 -2.40 2.72 -12.53
N LEU A 106 -3.59 2.38 -12.04
CA LEU A 106 -3.78 2.02 -10.64
C LEU A 106 -2.99 0.77 -10.25
N ILE A 107 -2.91 -0.22 -11.15
CA ILE A 107 -2.11 -1.43 -10.93
C ILE A 107 -0.61 -1.10 -10.92
N LYS A 108 -0.13 -0.22 -11.81
CA LYS A 108 1.27 0.23 -11.83
C LYS A 108 1.67 1.00 -10.56
N GLU A 109 0.71 1.53 -9.79
CA GLU A 109 1.02 2.12 -8.49
C GLU A 109 1.52 1.08 -7.48
N PHE A 110 1.22 -0.21 -7.65
CA PHE A 110 1.86 -1.24 -6.82
C PHE A 110 3.38 -1.24 -7.00
N ASP A 111 3.86 -1.07 -8.23
CA ASP A 111 5.30 -1.06 -8.50
C ASP A 111 5.92 0.29 -8.09
N THR A 112 5.21 1.39 -8.32
CA THR A 112 5.69 2.74 -8.06
C THR A 112 5.76 3.06 -6.56
N ASP A 113 4.77 2.63 -5.77
CA ASP A 113 4.72 2.84 -4.31
C ASP A 113 5.07 1.56 -3.54
N ALA A 114 5.79 0.63 -4.17
CA ALA A 114 6.13 -0.67 -3.59
C ALA A 114 6.78 -0.57 -2.19
N PRO A 115 7.74 0.34 -1.93
CA PRO A 115 8.35 0.46 -0.61
C PRO A 115 7.34 0.82 0.48
N ALA A 116 6.44 1.78 0.22
CA ALA A 116 5.46 2.23 1.22
C ALA A 116 4.39 1.16 1.45
N ILE A 117 3.88 0.53 0.38
CA ILE A 117 2.89 -0.55 0.47
C ILE A 117 3.49 -1.73 1.25
N ARG A 118 4.76 -2.09 0.99
CA ARG A 118 5.44 -3.16 1.74
C ARG A 118 5.61 -2.82 3.21
N ARG A 119 6.03 -1.59 3.54
CA ARG A 119 6.17 -1.15 4.94
C ARG A 119 4.83 -1.24 5.67
N ARG A 120 3.74 -0.78 5.03
CA ARG A 120 2.39 -0.84 5.59
C ARG A 120 1.87 -2.26 5.75
N LEU A 121 2.14 -3.11 4.76
CA LEU A 121 1.80 -4.53 4.83
C LEU A 121 2.57 -5.25 5.94
N GLU A 122 3.86 -4.92 6.12
CA GLU A 122 4.69 -5.55 7.14
C GLU A 122 4.23 -5.20 8.55
N GLU A 123 3.90 -3.93 8.80
CA GLU A 123 3.25 -3.50 10.03
C GLU A 123 1.95 -4.30 10.28
N ALA A 124 1.09 -4.40 9.27
CA ALA A 124 -0.18 -5.11 9.40
C ALA A 124 0.03 -6.60 9.72
N VAL A 125 1.01 -7.27 9.08
CA VAL A 125 1.34 -8.67 9.37
C VAL A 125 1.91 -8.82 10.79
N ARG A 126 2.88 -7.99 11.17
CA ARG A 126 3.51 -8.04 12.50
C ARG A 126 2.52 -7.80 13.64
N SER A 127 1.56 -6.90 13.46
CA SER A 127 0.54 -6.60 14.48
C SER A 127 -0.41 -7.76 14.79
N ARG A 128 -0.42 -8.83 13.98
CA ARG A 128 -1.20 -10.04 14.29
C ARG A 128 -0.51 -11.02 15.22
N PHE A 129 0.81 -10.88 15.40
CA PHE A 129 1.61 -11.82 16.16
C PHE A 129 2.41 -11.17 17.29
N LEU A 130 2.65 -9.86 17.21
CA LEU A 130 3.45 -9.12 18.18
C LEU A 130 2.62 -8.10 18.95
N PRO A 131 3.00 -7.82 20.21
CA PRO A 131 2.48 -6.66 20.94
C PRO A 131 2.77 -5.34 20.21
N GLU A 132 1.89 -4.36 20.39
CA GLU A 132 2.01 -3.03 19.78
C GLU A 132 3.35 -2.34 20.06
N SER A 133 3.89 -2.51 21.27
CA SER A 133 5.19 -1.95 21.65
C SER A 133 6.35 -2.49 20.81
N GLU A 134 6.28 -3.75 20.38
CA GLU A 134 7.30 -4.37 19.54
C GLU A 134 7.15 -3.98 18.08
N VAL A 135 5.91 -3.87 17.59
CA VAL A 135 5.62 -3.36 16.25
C VAL A 135 6.13 -1.92 16.11
N ALA A 136 5.85 -1.07 17.10
CA ALA A 136 6.33 0.31 17.14
C ALA A 136 7.87 0.38 17.16
N ALA A 137 8.53 -0.48 17.95
CA ALA A 137 9.99 -0.55 17.98
C ALA A 137 10.58 -0.95 16.61
N TRP A 138 9.94 -1.87 15.89
CA TRP A 138 10.35 -2.25 14.54
C TRP A 138 10.18 -1.10 13.54
N GLN A 139 9.04 -0.38 13.59
CA GLN A 139 8.78 0.75 12.71
C GLN A 139 9.82 1.87 12.85
N VAL A 140 10.29 2.09 14.09
CA VAL A 140 11.32 3.08 14.42
C VAL A 140 12.70 2.65 13.93
N ARG A 141 13.04 1.35 13.99
CA ARG A 141 14.33 0.84 13.48
C ARG A 141 14.46 0.93 11.97
N GLY A 142 13.35 0.78 11.25
CA GLY A 142 13.30 0.88 9.79
C GLY A 142 13.09 2.31 9.26
N ASP A 143 13.21 3.33 10.11
CA ASP A 143 13.03 4.73 9.72
C ASP A 143 14.37 5.45 9.59
N ASP A 144 14.75 5.80 8.36
CA ASP A 144 16.01 6.49 8.05
C ASP A 144 16.11 7.85 8.77
N GLU A 145 14.99 8.57 8.94
CA GLU A 145 14.98 9.86 9.65
C GLU A 145 15.24 9.65 11.15
N VAL A 146 14.73 8.57 11.75
CA VAL A 146 14.97 8.25 13.16
C VAL A 146 16.38 7.70 13.39
N ALA A 147 16.90 6.90 12.46
CA ALA A 147 18.29 6.44 12.49
C ALA A 147 19.26 7.64 12.46
N LEU A 148 19.01 8.62 11.59
CA LEU A 148 19.79 9.85 11.49
C LEU A 148 19.68 10.69 12.78
N ALA A 149 18.47 10.85 13.33
CA ALA A 149 18.26 11.61 14.56
C ALA A 149 18.96 10.95 15.77
N LEU A 150 18.96 9.62 15.85
CA LEU A 150 19.70 8.86 16.88
C LEU A 150 21.21 9.02 16.74
N GLU A 151 21.73 9.03 15.51
CA GLU A 151 23.14 9.27 15.22
C GLU A 151 23.57 10.69 15.64
N LEU A 152 22.78 11.70 15.27
CA LEU A 152 23.01 13.10 15.64
C LEU A 152 22.99 13.30 17.16
N ALA A 153 22.00 12.76 17.87
CA ALA A 153 21.89 12.85 19.33
C ALA A 153 23.06 12.15 20.06
N ARG A 154 23.59 11.05 19.49
CA ARG A 154 24.79 10.38 20.02
C ARG A 154 26.06 11.17 19.76
N SER A 155 26.13 11.87 18.63
CA SER A 155 27.27 12.72 18.27
C SER A 155 27.35 13.96 19.17
N GLU A 156 26.24 14.65 19.45
CA GLU A 156 26.18 15.80 20.38
C GLU A 156 26.66 15.44 21.79
N ARG A 157 26.24 14.28 22.33
CA ARG A 157 26.73 13.80 23.64
C ARG A 157 28.24 13.59 23.69
N ARG A 158 28.88 13.33 22.55
CA ARG A 158 30.32 13.10 22.43
C ARG A 158 31.14 14.39 22.39
N TYR A 159 30.51 15.52 22.03
CA TYR A 159 31.13 16.85 22.03
C TYR A 159 30.92 17.62 23.34
N LEU A 160 30.04 17.12 24.21
CA LEU A 160 29.76 17.68 25.54
C LEU A 160 30.47 16.93 26.69
N SER A 161 31.31 15.93 26.37
CA SER A 161 32.17 15.17 27.30
C SER A 161 33.64 15.44 27.02
#